data_AF-A0A353C973-F1
#
_entry.id   AF-A0A353C973-F1
#
_cell.length_a   1.000
_cell.length_b   1.000
_cell.length_c   1.000
_cell.angle_alpha   90.00
_cell.angle_beta   90.00
_cell.angle_gamma   90.00
#
_symmetry.space_group_name_H-M   'P 1'
#
loop_
_entity.id
_entity.type
_entity.pdbx_description
1 polymer ?
#
loop_
_entity_poly.entity_id
_entity_poly.type
_entity_poly.pdbx_seq_one_letter_code
_entity_poly.pdbx_strand_id
1 'polypeptide(L)' 'MFNEALEQFLQHLKYERNLSAHTLRNYASDLGQFRDHLLRIERREDISVEQIDRLTIREWMSSLHAAD' A
#
# COMPACT_ATOMS: atom_id res chain seq x y z
N MET A 1 1.76 -9.60 -8.12
CA MET A 1 2.75 -8.82 -7.34
C MET A 1 2.07 -7.68 -6.59
N PHE A 2 2.68 -7.14 -5.52
CA PHE A 2 2.09 -6.03 -4.76
C PHE A 2 1.78 -4.81 -5.65
N ASN A 3 2.71 -4.40 -6.51
CA ASN A 3 2.51 -3.25 -7.40
C ASN A 3 1.33 -3.45 -8.37
N GLU A 4 1.18 -4.66 -8.92
CA GLU A 4 0.06 -5.00 -9.79
C GLU A 4 -1.27 -5.03 -9.02
N ALA A 5 -1.26 -5.60 -7.81
CA ALA A 5 -2.43 -5.65 -6.95
C ALA A 5 -2.87 -4.24 -6.50
N LEU A 6 -1.92 -3.36 -6.21
CA LEU A 6 -2.17 -1.95 -5.91
C LEU A 6 -2.86 -1.25 -7.09
N GLU A 7 -2.35 -1.41 -8.30
CA GLU A 7 -2.97 -0.82 -9.49
C GLU A 7 -4.40 -1.35 -9.70
N GLN A 8 -4.59 -2.67 -9.65
CA GLN A 8 -5.90 -3.31 -9.78
C GLN A 8 -6.88 -2.82 -8.71
N PHE A 9 -6.43 -2.68 -7.47
CA PHE A 9 -7.24 -2.17 -6.38
C PHE A 9 -7.67 -0.72 -6.62
N LEU A 10 -6.76 0.16 -7.05
CA LEU A 10 -7.10 1.55 -7.37
C LEU A 10 -8.07 1.65 -8.57
N GLN A 11 -7.92 0.78 -9.57
CA GLN A 11 -8.87 0.69 -10.69
C GLN A 11 -10.25 0.21 -10.22
N HIS A 12 -10.32 -0.79 -9.35
CA HIS A 12 -11.56 -1.26 -8.71
C HIS A 12 -12.27 -0.11 -7.96
N LEU A 13 -11.54 0.63 -7.12
CA LEU A 13 -12.09 1.77 -6.41
C LEU A 13 -12.63 2.86 -7.35
N LYS A 14 -11.96 3.08 -8.49
CA LYS A 14 -12.35 4.10 -9.46
C LYS A 14 -13.59 3.68 -10.25
N TYR A 15 -13.59 2.49 -10.84
CA TYR A 15 -14.59 2.10 -11.82
C TYR A 15 -15.76 1.35 -11.22
N GLU A 16 -15.53 0.51 -10.20
CA GLU A 16 -16.60 -0.30 -9.59
C GLU A 16 -17.21 0.39 -8.37
N ARG A 17 -16.40 1.11 -7.60
CA ARG A 17 -16.86 1.82 -6.39
C ARG A 17 -17.17 3.30 -6.64
N ASN A 18 -16.81 3.84 -7.80
CA ASN A 18 -17.00 5.24 -8.21
C ASN A 18 -16.57 6.25 -7.12
N LEU A 19 -15.44 5.99 -6.45
CA LEU A 19 -14.93 6.88 -5.42
C LEU A 19 -14.45 8.21 -6.01
N SER A 20 -14.55 9.27 -5.21
CA SER A 20 -14.10 10.60 -5.62
C SER A 20 -12.61 10.61 -5.94
N ALA A 21 -12.18 11.50 -6.84
CA ALA A 21 -10.77 11.67 -7.17
C ALA A 21 -9.91 12.05 -5.95
N HIS A 22 -10.48 12.78 -4.98
CA HIS A 22 -9.82 13.10 -3.72
C HIS A 22 -9.60 11.83 -2.89
N THR A 23 -10.64 11.01 -2.71
CA THR A 23 -10.56 9.74 -1.99
C THR A 23 -9.56 8.78 -2.63
N LEU A 24 -9.58 8.64 -3.96
CA LEU A 24 -8.62 7.80 -4.70
C LEU A 24 -7.18 8.27 -4.48
N ARG A 25 -6.93 9.58 -4.46
CA ARG A 25 -5.59 10.13 -4.20
C ARG A 25 -5.10 9.77 -2.79
N ASN A 26 -5.98 9.82 -1.79
CA ASN A 26 -5.62 9.46 -0.42
C ASN A 26 -5.23 7.97 -0.35
N TYR A 27 -6.05 7.07 -0.93
CA TYR A 27 -5.69 5.64 -1.01
C TYR A 27 -4.36 5.40 -1.73
N ALA A 28 -4.14 6.05 -2.87
CA ALA A 28 -2.90 5.92 -3.63
C ALA A 28 -1.68 6.42 -2.84
N SER A 29 -1.84 7.51 -2.08
CA SER A 29 -0.79 8.05 -1.19
C SER A 29 -0.45 7.04 -0.10
N ASP A 30 -1.44 6.57 0.66
CA ASP A 30 -1.21 5.71 1.83
C ASP A 30 -0.61 4.36 1.41
N LEU A 31 -1.14 3.75 0.36
CA LEU A 31 -0.62 2.48 -0.16
C LEU A 31 0.74 2.65 -0.85
N GLY A 32 1.02 3.83 -1.42
CA GLY A 32 2.36 4.18 -1.92
C GLY A 32 3.39 4.28 -0.79
N GLN A 33 3.05 4.91 0.33
CA GLN A 33 3.91 4.94 1.51
C GLN A 33 4.14 3.53 2.08
N PHE A 34 3.11 2.68 2.07
CA PHE A 34 3.26 1.28 2.47
C PHE A 34 4.21 0.52 1.52
N ARG A 35 4.06 0.69 0.21
CA ARG A 35 4.99 0.13 -0.79
C ARG A 35 6.44 0.53 -0.51
N ASP A 36 6.67 1.81 -0.25
CA ASP A 36 8.00 2.35 0.02
C ASP A 36 8.57 1.78 1.33
N HIS A 37 7.70 1.48 2.30
CA HIS A 37 8.07 0.74 3.51
C HIS A 37 8.52 -0.70 3.19
N LEU A 38 7.77 -1.42 2.36
CA LEU A 38 8.12 -2.77 1.92
C LEU A 38 9.47 -2.80 1.16
N LEU A 39 9.70 -1.84 0.26
CA LEU A 39 10.97 -1.74 -0.48
C LEU A 39 12.17 -1.53 0.46
N ARG A 40 11.99 -0.76 1.53
CA ARG A 40 13.05 -0.49 2.50
C ARG A 40 13.47 -1.74 3.27
N ILE A 41 12.51 -2.58 3.65
CA ILE A 41 12.77 -3.80 4.46
C ILE A 41 13.25 -4.96 3.59
N GLU A 42 12.61 -5.18 2.43
CA GLU A 42 12.91 -6.33 1.55
C GLU A 42 14.04 -6.05 0.56
N ARG A 43 14.35 -4.77 0.30
CA ARG A 43 15.36 -4.32 -0.69
C ARG A 43 15.10 -4.83 -2.10
N ARG A 44 13.84 -5.05 -2.45
CA ARG A 44 13.34 -5.52 -3.75
C ARG A 44 11.93 -4.99 -4.00
N GLU A 45 11.52 -4.90 -5.27
CA GLU A 45 10.20 -4.39 -5.69
C GLU A 45 9.20 -5.50 -6.03
N ASP A 46 9.71 -6.70 -6.31
CA ASP A 46 8.94 -7.88 -6.69
C ASP A 46 8.46 -8.64 -5.45
N ILE A 47 7.68 -7.97 -4.61
CA ILE A 47 7.09 -8.56 -3.40
C ILE A 47 5.70 -9.11 -3.74
N SER A 48 5.44 -10.37 -3.39
CA SER A 48 4.11 -10.98 -3.52
C SER A 48 3.23 -10.55 -2.33
N VAL A 49 1.93 -10.34 -2.58
CA VAL A 49 1.00 -9.90 -1.52
C VAL A 49 0.87 -10.97 -0.43
N GLU A 50 1.00 -12.24 -0.82
CA GLU A 50 0.96 -13.41 0.06
C GLU A 50 2.13 -13.47 1.06
N GLN A 51 3.21 -12.73 0.79
CA GLN A 51 4.36 -12.62 1.71
C GLN A 51 4.16 -11.53 2.77
N ILE A 52 3.15 -10.66 2.61
CA ILE A 52 2.86 -9.58 3.54
C ILE A 52 2.00 -10.14 4.66
N ASP A 53 2.58 -10.24 5.86
CA ASP A 53 1.90 -10.76 7.02
C ASP A 53 1.48 -9.65 8.01
N ARG A 54 0.80 -10.07 9.07
CA ARG A 54 0.34 -9.19 10.15
C ARG A 54 1.47 -8.46 10.90
N LEU A 55 2.69 -9.03 10.92
CA LEU A 55 3.84 -8.41 11.56
C LEU A 55 4.33 -7.23 10.71
N THR A 56 4.48 -7.43 9.40
CA THR A 56 4.84 -6.35 8.47
C THR A 56 3.87 -5.17 8.56
N ILE A 57 2.56 -5.44 8.58
CA ILE A 57 1.54 -4.39 8.69
C ILE A 57 1.66 -3.65 10.04
N ARG A 58 1.86 -4.37 11.14
CA ARG A 58 2.02 -3.76 12.46
C ARG A 58 3.27 -2.90 12.55
N GLU A 59 4.40 -3.37 12.03
CA GLU A 59 5.65 -2.62 12.01
C GLU A 59 5.51 -1.32 11.22
N TRP A 60 4.83 -1.37 10.07
CA TRP A 60 4.51 -0.16 9.32
C TRP A 60 3.63 0.81 10.14
N MET A 61 2.53 0.34 10.72
CA MET A 61 1.66 1.19 11.55
C MET A 61 2.42 1.81 12.75
N SER A 62 3.29 1.04 13.41
CA SER A 62 4.14 1.56 14.48
C SER A 62 5.12 2.62 13.96
N SER A 63 5.66 2.47 12.75
CA SER A 63 6.55 3.46 12.15
C SER A 63 5.87 4.79 11.83
N LEU A 64 4.56 4.80 11.56
CA LEU A 64 3.79 6.03 11.32
C LEU A 64 3.67 6.88 12.59
N HIS A 65 3.57 6.24 13.76
CA HIS A 65 3.46 6.92 15.06
C HIS A 65 4.81 7.30 15.68
N ALA A 66 5.90 6.70 15.22
CA ALA A 66 7.24 7.00 15.71
C ALA A 66 7.87 8.25 15.05
N ALA A 67 7.23 8.77 13.99
CA ALA A 67 7.65 9.97 13.29
C ALA A 67 7.07 11.28 13.90
N ASP A 68 6.32 11.17 15.01
CA ASP A 68 5.79 12.27 15.82
C ASP A 68 6.71 12.63 17.00
#